data_AF-A0A7L3MV14-F1
#
_entry.id   AF-A0A7L3MV14-F1
#
_cell.length_a   1.000
_cell.length_b   1.000
_cell.length_c   1.000
_cell.angle_alpha   90.00
_cell.angle_beta   90.00
_cell.angle_gamma   90.00
#
_symmetry.space_group_name_H-M   'P 1'
#
loop_
_entity.id
_entity.type
_entity.pdbx_description
1 polymer ?
#
loop_
_entity_poly.entity_id
_entity_poly.type
_entity_poly.pdbx_seq_one_letter_code
_entity_poly.pdbx_strand_id
1 'polypeptide(L)'
;MVAGSLGDGTDLGKELQEGRIFLVDYKVLEDIPTDTIYGRQQYIAAPLCLLHQGTDGLLRPIAIQVGMSHPKPCQQEGGNGPRPQGGVPQLSQTPGPCSPIFLPSDDEWDWLLAKTWVRNADFYSHQLLT
;
A
#
# COMPACT_ATOMS: atom_id res chain seq x y z
N MET A 1 -9.43 -3.23 14.27
CA MET A 1 -9.36 -3.18 12.79
C MET A 1 -9.57 -4.58 12.21
N VAL A 2 -8.72 -5.57 12.47
CA VAL A 2 -8.77 -6.87 11.79
C VAL A 2 -9.54 -8.00 12.52
N ALA A 3 -10.22 -7.72 13.64
CA ALA A 3 -10.83 -8.77 14.47
C ALA A 3 -11.82 -9.65 13.69
N GLY A 4 -12.63 -9.07 12.79
CA GLY A 4 -13.57 -9.81 11.95
C GLY A 4 -12.92 -10.78 10.96
N SER A 5 -11.60 -10.68 10.74
CA SER A 5 -10.85 -11.58 9.84
C SER A 5 -10.14 -12.72 10.57
N LEU A 6 -10.00 -12.68 11.91
CA LEU A 6 -9.19 -13.64 12.68
C LEU A 6 -10.00 -14.79 13.31
N GLY A 7 -11.33 -14.68 13.34
CA GLY A 7 -12.23 -15.66 13.97
C GLY A 7 -12.43 -15.46 15.47
N ASP A 8 -13.35 -16.24 16.06
CA ASP A 8 -13.71 -16.12 17.47
C ASP A 8 -12.61 -16.69 18.41
N GLY A 9 -12.42 -16.07 19.57
CA GLY A 9 -11.52 -16.59 20.63
C GLY A 9 -10.02 -16.36 20.39
N THR A 10 -9.68 -15.45 19.48
CA THR A 10 -8.30 -15.03 19.23
C THR A 10 -8.20 -13.52 19.04
N ASP A 11 -6.97 -13.02 18.95
CA ASP A 11 -6.66 -11.63 18.62
C ASP A 11 -5.35 -11.56 17.81
N LEU A 12 -5.05 -10.38 17.25
CA LEU A 12 -3.86 -10.20 16.42
C LEU A 12 -2.56 -10.55 17.15
N GLY A 13 -2.46 -10.27 18.45
CA GLY A 13 -1.26 -10.54 19.23
C GLY A 13 -1.03 -12.05 19.43
N LYS A 14 -2.10 -12.79 19.69
CA LYS A 14 -2.07 -14.26 19.78
C LYS A 14 -1.74 -14.89 18.43
N GLU A 15 -2.40 -14.48 17.35
CA GLU A 15 -2.11 -14.99 16.00
C GLU A 15 -0.66 -14.71 15.57
N LEU A 16 -0.11 -13.56 15.99
CA LEU A 16 1.30 -13.21 15.76
C LEU A 16 2.25 -14.12 16.56
N GLN A 17 1.97 -14.38 17.84
CA GLN A 17 2.76 -15.31 18.67
C GLN A 17 2.72 -16.74 18.15
N GLU A 18 1.58 -17.15 17.58
CA GLU A 18 1.39 -18.48 17.00
C GLU A 18 1.93 -18.59 15.56
N GLY A 19 2.55 -17.53 15.02
CA GLY A 19 3.22 -17.55 13.71
C GLY A 19 2.26 -17.62 12.52
N ARG A 20 1.00 -17.22 12.69
CA ARG A 20 -0.03 -17.23 11.63
C ARG A 20 -0.22 -15.89 10.94
N ILE A 21 0.55 -14.87 11.32
CA ILE A 21 0.54 -13.55 10.70
C ILE A 21 1.77 -13.39 9.83
N PHE A 22 1.56 -13.01 8.58
CA PHE A 22 2.59 -12.81 7.57
C PHE A 22 2.52 -11.38 7.04
N LEU A 23 3.66 -10.86 6.62
CA LEU A 23 3.79 -9.51 6.09
C LEU A 23 4.45 -9.58 4.71
N VAL A 24 3.86 -8.88 3.75
CA VAL A 24 4.48 -8.62 2.45
C VAL A 24 4.75 -7.12 2.36
N ASP A 25 6.04 -6.79 2.31
CA ASP A 25 6.54 -5.42 2.34
C ASP A 25 7.20 -5.05 1.01
N TYR A 26 6.56 -4.16 0.25
CA TYR A 26 7.07 -3.65 -1.02
C TYR A 26 7.84 -2.34 -0.90
N LYS A 27 8.46 -2.07 0.26
CA LYS A 27 9.26 -0.85 0.49
C LYS A 27 10.35 -0.61 -0.55
N VAL A 28 10.87 -1.67 -1.18
CA VAL A 28 11.86 -1.56 -2.26
C VAL A 28 11.36 -0.76 -3.48
N LEU A 29 10.03 -0.63 -3.64
CA LEU A 29 9.40 0.15 -4.70
C LEU A 29 9.16 1.62 -4.31
N GLU A 30 9.44 1.99 -3.05
CA GLU A 30 9.30 3.37 -2.58
C GLU A 30 10.27 4.28 -3.36
N ASP A 31 9.80 5.46 -3.74
CA ASP A 31 10.55 6.48 -4.49
C ASP A 31 11.09 6.05 -5.87
N ILE A 32 10.60 4.96 -6.46
CA ILE A 32 10.94 4.61 -7.85
C ILE A 32 10.36 5.67 -8.80
N PRO A 33 11.19 6.28 -9.68
CA PRO A 33 10.71 7.26 -10.64
C PRO A 33 9.75 6.62 -11.64
N THR A 34 8.61 7.27 -11.87
CA THR A 34 7.59 6.83 -12.83
C THR A 34 7.58 7.71 -14.06
N ASP A 35 7.41 7.11 -15.23
CA ASP A 35 7.39 7.82 -16.51
C ASP A 35 5.95 8.02 -17.04
N THR A 36 5.85 8.60 -18.22
CA THR A 36 4.64 8.69 -19.02
C THR A 36 4.64 7.61 -20.10
N ILE A 37 3.52 6.91 -20.24
CA ILE A 37 3.31 5.95 -21.33
C ILE A 37 2.22 6.52 -22.24
N TYR A 38 2.55 6.73 -23.52
CA TYR A 38 1.69 7.44 -24.47
C TYR A 38 1.17 8.79 -23.95
N GLY A 39 2.05 9.54 -23.27
CA GLY A 39 1.73 10.84 -22.67
C GLY A 39 0.87 10.78 -21.40
N ARG A 40 0.59 9.59 -20.86
CA ARG A 40 -0.17 9.41 -19.61
C ARG A 40 0.77 9.09 -18.45
N GLN A 41 0.68 9.88 -17.38
CA GLN A 41 1.42 9.64 -16.13
C GLN A 41 1.13 8.24 -15.59
N GLN A 42 2.18 7.49 -15.30
CA GLN A 42 2.09 6.22 -14.59
C GLN A 42 2.39 6.41 -13.11
N TYR A 43 1.99 5.42 -12.31
CA TYR A 43 2.11 5.44 -10.86
C TYR A 43 2.56 4.06 -10.38
N ILE A 44 3.38 4.03 -9.33
CA ILE A 44 3.85 2.82 -8.68
C ILE A 44 3.57 2.99 -7.18
N ALA A 45 3.03 1.94 -6.56
CA ALA A 45 2.85 1.90 -5.12
C ALA A 45 3.92 1.06 -4.43
N ALA A 46 4.25 1.42 -3.19
CA ALA A 46 4.99 0.58 -2.25
C ALA A 46 4.04 0.07 -1.14
N PRO A 47 3.07 -0.80 -1.43
CA PRO A 47 2.08 -1.20 -0.45
C PRO A 47 2.66 -2.08 0.66
N LEU A 48 1.99 -2.11 1.80
CA LEU A 48 2.23 -3.04 2.90
C LEU A 48 1.00 -3.92 3.10
N CYS A 49 1.15 -5.25 2.95
CA CYS A 49 0.05 -6.20 3.01
C CYS A 49 0.23 -7.17 4.19
N LEU A 50 -0.74 -7.17 5.11
CA LEU A 50 -0.80 -8.10 6.23
C LEU A 50 -1.70 -9.28 5.86
N LEU A 51 -1.19 -10.51 6.04
CA LEU A 51 -1.93 -11.74 5.78
C LEU A 51 -2.07 -12.58 7.04
N HIS A 52 -3.17 -13.32 7.11
CA HIS A 52 -3.44 -14.32 8.13
C HIS A 52 -3.56 -15.70 7.49
N GLN A 53 -2.93 -16.69 8.11
CA GLN A 53 -3.14 -18.09 7.76
C GLN A 53 -4.32 -18.65 8.55
N GLY A 54 -5.39 -19.01 7.83
CA GLY A 54 -6.54 -19.67 8.44
C GLY A 54 -6.23 -21.09 8.90
N THR A 55 -7.16 -21.70 9.63
CA THR A 55 -7.07 -23.12 10.04
C THR A 55 -7.11 -24.09 8.86
N ASP A 56 -7.60 -23.63 7.71
CA ASP A 56 -7.55 -24.33 6.42
C ASP A 56 -6.18 -24.24 5.72
N GLY A 57 -5.20 -23.58 6.35
CA GLY A 57 -3.85 -23.41 5.83
C GLY A 57 -3.72 -22.32 4.76
N LEU A 58 -4.82 -21.69 4.34
CA LEU A 58 -4.80 -20.66 3.30
C LEU A 58 -4.45 -19.29 3.88
N LEU A 59 -3.55 -18.59 3.18
CA LEU A 59 -3.20 -17.20 3.47
C LEU A 59 -4.23 -16.25 2.88
N ARG A 60 -4.73 -15.33 3.70
CA ARG A 60 -5.72 -14.32 3.30
C ARG A 60 -5.23 -12.93 3.67
N PRO A 61 -5.34 -11.93 2.79
CA PRO A 61 -5.06 -10.56 3.15
C PRO A 61 -6.12 -10.06 4.14
N ILE A 62 -5.67 -9.47 5.26
CA ILE A 62 -6.54 -8.95 6.33
C ILE A 62 -6.40 -7.43 6.52
N ALA A 63 -5.33 -6.83 6.00
CA ALA A 63 -5.16 -5.38 5.95
C ALA A 63 -4.15 -5.01 4.85
N ILE A 64 -4.40 -3.92 4.13
CA ILE A 64 -3.49 -3.37 3.12
C ILE A 64 -3.35 -1.88 3.35
N GLN A 65 -2.12 -1.41 3.55
CA GLN A 65 -1.83 0.01 3.52
C GLN A 65 -1.29 0.39 2.13
N VAL A 66 -1.97 1.31 1.46
CA VAL A 66 -1.52 1.91 0.19
C VAL A 66 -1.46 3.41 0.41
N GLY A 67 -0.26 3.95 0.65
CA GLY A 67 -0.16 5.38 0.97
C GLY A 67 -0.02 6.23 -0.26
N MET A 68 -0.86 7.25 -0.42
CA MET A 68 -0.76 8.23 -1.49
C MET A 68 -0.01 9.45 -0.96
N SER A 69 1.21 9.69 -1.43
CA SER A 69 1.79 11.02 -1.28
C SER A 69 1.19 11.90 -2.38
N HIS A 70 0.39 12.87 -1.98
CA HIS A 70 0.18 14.02 -2.83
C HIS A 70 1.52 14.77 -2.95
N PRO A 71 1.84 15.37 -4.11
CA PRO A 71 2.76 16.49 -4.11
C PRO A 71 2.18 17.50 -3.12
N LYS A 72 2.95 17.87 -2.10
CA LYS A 72 2.57 18.94 -1.18
C LYS A 72 2.08 20.12 -2.04
N PRO A 73 0.88 20.71 -1.79
CA PRO A 73 0.66 22.06 -2.23
C PRO A 73 1.62 22.91 -1.39
N CYS A 74 2.83 23.14 -1.91
CA CYS A 74 3.70 24.16 -1.38
C CYS A 74 2.89 25.45 -1.42
N GLN A 75 2.51 25.97 -0.26
CA GLN A 75 1.98 27.31 -0.12
C GLN A 75 2.96 28.25 -0.85
N GLN A 76 2.53 28.83 -1.96
CA GLN A 76 3.25 29.92 -2.60
C GLN A 76 2.99 31.17 -1.75
N GLU A 77 3.85 31.42 -0.77
CA GLU A 77 4.13 32.79 -0.36
C GLU A 77 5.39 33.26 -1.10
N GLY A 78 5.15 34.06 -2.15
CA GLY A 78 6.05 35.07 -2.69
C GLY A 78 7.53 34.69 -2.94
N GLY A 79 7.84 34.19 -4.14
CA GLY A 79 9.23 34.18 -4.63
C GLY A 79 9.35 33.88 -6.12
N ASN A 80 9.97 34.79 -6.87
CA ASN A 80 10.36 34.63 -8.29
C ASN A 80 11.54 33.65 -8.45
N GLY A 81 11.44 32.45 -7.89
CA GLY A 81 12.40 31.36 -8.09
C GLY A 81 12.00 30.48 -9.30
N PRO A 82 12.94 29.72 -9.88
CA PRO A 82 12.61 28.76 -10.93
C PRO A 82 11.60 27.72 -10.41
N ARG A 83 10.60 27.38 -11.24
CA ARG A 83 9.56 26.40 -10.90
C ARG A 83 10.20 25.09 -10.43
N PRO A 84 9.78 24.50 -9.30
CA PRO A 84 10.18 23.13 -8.97
C PRO A 84 9.68 22.23 -10.10
N GLN A 85 10.57 21.42 -10.66
CA GLN A 85 10.16 20.33 -11.54
C GLN A 85 9.20 19.45 -10.75
N GLY A 86 7.99 19.26 -11.28
CA GLY A 86 6.86 18.69 -10.55
C GLY A 86 7.23 17.38 -9.89
N GLY A 87 7.19 17.35 -8.55
CA GLY A 87 7.21 16.10 -7.81
C GLY A 87 5.99 15.29 -8.21
N VAL A 88 6.20 14.12 -8.79
CA VAL A 88 5.13 13.18 -9.10
C VAL A 88 4.52 12.72 -7.76
N PRO A 89 3.19 12.61 -7.64
CA PRO A 89 2.58 11.94 -6.49
C PRO A 89 3.16 10.53 -6.36
N GLN A 90 4.01 10.31 -5.36
CA GLN A 90 4.58 8.99 -5.07
C GLN A 90 3.76 8.29 -4.00
N LEU A 91 3.86 6.98 -3.83
CA LEU A 91 3.08 6.27 -2.83
C LEU A 91 4.00 5.79 -1.70
N SER A 92 3.90 6.39 -0.51
CA SER A 92 4.76 6.09 0.67
C SER A 92 4.09 5.13 1.63
N GLN A 93 4.87 4.36 2.39
CA GLN A 93 4.37 3.53 3.50
C GLN A 93 4.16 4.30 4.81
N THR A 94 4.29 5.64 4.80
CA THR A 94 4.14 6.44 6.00
C THR A 94 2.66 6.50 6.43
N PRO A 95 2.30 6.01 7.63
CA PRO A 95 0.93 6.07 8.11
C PRO A 95 0.43 7.52 8.18
N GLY A 96 -0.84 7.75 7.82
CA GLY A 96 -1.46 9.07 7.93
C GLY A 96 -2.82 9.14 7.24
N PRO A 97 -3.52 10.28 7.33
CA PRO A 97 -4.85 10.45 6.74
C PRO A 97 -4.89 10.22 5.21
N CYS A 98 -3.78 10.46 4.50
CA CYS A 98 -3.63 10.21 3.06
C CYS A 98 -3.09 8.80 2.73
N SER A 99 -2.89 7.96 3.74
CA SER A 99 -2.43 6.59 3.61
C SER A 99 -3.30 5.66 4.45
N PRO A 100 -4.57 5.47 4.07
CA PRO A 100 -5.48 4.63 4.81
C PRO A 100 -5.03 3.16 4.80
N ILE A 101 -5.43 2.44 5.85
CA ILE A 101 -5.32 1.00 5.93
C ILE A 101 -6.68 0.44 5.50
N PHE A 102 -6.71 -0.18 4.33
CA PHE A 102 -7.89 -0.85 3.78
C PHE A 102 -8.06 -2.23 4.41
N LEU A 103 -9.31 -2.63 4.61
CA LEU A 103 -9.71 -3.89 5.25
C LEU A 103 -10.66 -4.68 4.34
N PRO A 104 -10.76 -6.01 4.50
CA PRO A 104 -11.76 -6.82 3.80
C PRO A 104 -13.22 -6.44 4.06
N SER A 105 -13.47 -5.68 5.13
CA SER A 105 -14.79 -5.18 5.52
C SER A 105 -15.16 -3.84 4.89
N ASP A 106 -14.22 -3.18 4.20
CA ASP A 106 -14.48 -1.93 3.50
C ASP A 106 -15.35 -2.18 2.26
N ASP A 107 -15.72 -1.12 1.54
CA ASP A 107 -16.45 -1.23 0.28
C ASP A 107 -15.74 -2.18 -0.69
N GLU A 108 -16.54 -2.92 -1.49
CA GLU A 108 -16.02 -3.90 -2.44
C GLU A 108 -14.96 -3.31 -3.36
N TRP A 109 -15.17 -2.09 -3.86
CA TRP A 109 -14.27 -1.44 -4.79
C TRP A 109 -13.03 -0.89 -4.11
N ASP A 110 -13.13 -0.39 -2.88
CA ASP A 110 -11.98 0.05 -2.09
C ASP A 110 -11.04 -1.12 -1.81
N TRP A 111 -11.60 -2.25 -1.37
CA TRP A 111 -10.81 -3.45 -1.08
C TRP A 111 -10.24 -4.09 -2.36
N LEU A 112 -11.01 -4.11 -3.45
CA LEU A 112 -10.53 -4.61 -4.74
C LEU A 112 -9.40 -3.74 -5.30
N LEU A 113 -9.51 -2.41 -5.19
CA LEU A 113 -8.47 -1.47 -5.62
C LEU A 113 -7.19 -1.64 -4.79
N ALA A 114 -7.30 -1.77 -3.46
CA ALA A 114 -6.17 -2.02 -2.58
C ALA A 114 -5.41 -3.31 -2.97
N LYS A 115 -6.14 -4.42 -3.20
CA LYS A 115 -5.54 -5.67 -3.68
C LYS A 115 -4.91 -5.53 -5.07
N THR A 116 -5.50 -4.72 -5.95
CA THR A 116 -4.97 -4.47 -7.29
C THR A 116 -3.63 -3.74 -7.24
N TRP A 117 -3.47 -2.76 -6.34
CA TRP A 117 -2.18 -2.11 -6.08
C TRP A 117 -1.12 -3.07 -5.55
N VAL A 118 -1.48 -3.99 -4.64
CA VAL A 118 -0.58 -5.07 -4.19
C VAL A 118 -0.14 -5.96 -5.35
N ARG A 119 -1.08 -6.36 -6.23
CA ARG A 119 -0.76 -7.15 -7.43
C ARG A 119 0.13 -6.42 -8.42
N ASN A 120 -0.07 -5.11 -8.58
CA ASN A 120 0.77 -4.27 -9.43
C ASN A 120 2.20 -4.14 -8.88
N ALA A 121 2.35 -3.92 -7.56
CA ALA A 121 3.65 -3.91 -6.89
C ALA A 121 4.39 -5.24 -7.03
N ASP A 122 3.68 -6.36 -6.83
CA ASP A 122 4.23 -7.70 -7.05
C ASP A 122 4.75 -7.90 -8.47
N PHE A 123 3.99 -7.43 -9.47
CA PHE A 123 4.42 -7.49 -10.87
C PHE A 123 5.75 -6.75 -11.09
N TYR A 124 5.89 -5.53 -10.57
CA TYR A 124 7.15 -4.77 -10.68
C TYR A 124 8.30 -5.47 -9.97
N SER A 125 8.08 -5.92 -8.72
CA SER A 125 9.10 -6.65 -7.96
C SER A 125 9.56 -7.91 -8.71
N HIS A 126 8.61 -8.68 -9.24
CA HIS A 126 8.89 -9.90 -9.99
C HIS A 126 9.68 -9.62 -11.28
N GLN A 127 9.33 -8.59 -12.04
CA GLN A 127 10.02 -8.29 -13.29
C GLN A 127 11.40 -7.66 -13.12
N LEU A 128 11.64 -6.95 -12.01
CA LEU A 128 12.87 -6.18 -11.80
C LEU A 128 13.89 -6.89 -10.90
N LEU A 129 13.44 -7.72 -9.96
CA LEU A 129 14.27 -8.20 -8.85
C LEU A 129 14.32 -9.72 -8.70
N THR A 130 13.40 -10.47 -9.32
CA THR A 130 13.33 -11.95 -9.23
C THR A 130 13.75 -12.59 -10.54
#